data_AF-A0A507WHL5-F1
#
_entry.id   AF-A0A507WHL5-F1
#
_cell.length_a   1.000
_cell.length_b   1.000
_cell.length_c   1.000
_cell.angle_alpha   90.00
_cell.angle_beta   90.00
_cell.angle_gamma   90.00
#
_symmetry.space_group_name_H-M   'P 1'
#
loop_
_entity.id
_entity.type
_entity.pdbx_description
1 polymer ?
#
loop_
_entity_poly.entity_id
_entity_poly.type
_entity_poly.pdbx_seq_one_letter_code
_entity_poly.pdbx_strand_id
1 'polypeptide(L)'
;MPYIIVKYLLTAVVIVLISELAKRSDKLGALIASLPLVTIVTLIWLHLDQQPTSKIANHAYYTFWYVIPTLPMFFFFPMLLEKFSFWSALTVFVVAMMVIFAVFAFIMKRFGVDLL
;
A
#
# COMPACT_ATOMS: atom_id res chain seq x y z
N MET A 1 18.49 12.40 -10.23
CA MET A 1 18.07 13.05 -8.97
C MET A 1 17.44 14.46 -9.10
N PRO A 2 17.10 15.05 -10.27
CA PRO A 2 16.68 16.46 -10.32
C PRO A 2 15.27 16.78 -9.79
N TYR A 3 14.42 15.78 -9.50
CA TYR A 3 13.01 16.01 -9.11
C TYR A 3 12.64 15.45 -7.73
N ILE A 4 13.61 15.21 -6.86
CA ILE A 4 13.33 14.57 -5.57
C ILE A 4 12.39 15.42 -4.69
N ILE A 5 12.55 16.75 -4.70
CA ILE A 5 11.67 17.68 -3.99
C ILE A 5 10.23 17.58 -4.52
N VAL A 6 10.07 17.52 -5.84
CA VAL A 6 8.75 17.37 -6.48
C VAL A 6 8.10 16.04 -6.10
N LYS A 7 8.88 14.94 -6.10
CA LYS A 7 8.43 13.63 -5.64
C LYS A 7 7.92 13.70 -4.19
N TYR A 8 8.68 14.32 -3.28
CA TYR A 8 8.27 14.49 -1.89
C TYR A 8 6.99 15.34 -1.73
N LEU A 9 6.91 16.49 -2.40
CA LEU A 9 5.74 17.36 -2.34
C LEU A 9 4.49 16.65 -2.86
N LEU A 10 4.59 15.93 -3.99
CA LEU A 10 3.48 15.19 -4.55
C LEU A 10 3.01 14.06 -3.61
N THR A 11 3.93 13.32 -3.00
CA THR A 11 3.58 12.27 -2.02
C THR A 11 2.90 12.88 -0.79
N ALA A 12 3.40 14.00 -0.27
CA ALA A 12 2.78 14.70 0.86
C ALA A 12 1.36 15.18 0.51
N VAL A 13 1.16 15.75 -0.68
CA VAL A 13 -0.16 16.17 -1.17
C VAL A 13 -1.14 15.01 -1.20
N VAL A 14 -0.73 13.83 -1.70
CA VAL A 14 -1.59 12.64 -1.71
C VAL A 14 -2.02 12.24 -0.30
N ILE A 15 -1.08 12.17 0.65
CA ILE A 15 -1.38 11.79 2.04
C ILE A 15 -2.31 12.81 2.71
N VAL A 16 -2.02 14.11 2.56
CA VAL A 16 -2.83 15.19 3.13
C VAL A 16 -4.24 15.16 2.55
N LEU A 17 -4.38 15.06 1.22
CA LEU A 17 -5.68 14.99 0.56
C LEU A 17 -6.52 13.83 1.07
N ILE A 18 -5.94 12.62 1.17
CA ILE A 18 -6.65 11.45 1.71
C ILE A 18 -7.11 11.71 3.14
N SER A 19 -6.22 12.24 3.99
CA SER A 19 -6.54 12.51 5.41
C SER A 19 -7.63 13.56 5.59
N GLU A 20 -7.61 14.64 4.80
CA GLU A 20 -8.61 15.71 4.88
C GLU A 20 -9.97 15.28 4.32
N LEU A 21 -9.97 14.45 3.27
CA LEU A 21 -11.20 13.89 2.71
C LEU A 21 -11.83 12.86 3.64
N ALA A 22 -11.02 12.03 4.31
CA ALA A 22 -11.51 11.10 5.33
C ALA A 22 -12.17 11.84 6.51
N LYS A 23 -11.62 12.97 6.97
CA LYS A 23 -12.25 13.80 8.01
C LYS A 23 -13.62 14.36 7.61
N ARG A 24 -13.84 14.60 6.32
CA ARG A 24 -15.11 15.14 5.79
C ARG A 24 -16.13 14.04 5.49
N SER A 25 -15.66 12.88 5.02
CA SER A 25 -16.50 11.73 4.70
C SER A 25 -15.68 10.45 4.75
N ASP A 26 -16.01 9.57 5.70
CA ASP A 26 -15.35 8.26 5.83
C ASP A 26 -15.43 7.45 4.54
N LYS A 27 -16.57 7.51 3.83
CA LYS A 27 -16.79 6.77 2.58
C LYS A 27 -15.92 7.29 1.43
N LEU A 28 -15.86 8.60 1.24
CA LEU A 28 -15.01 9.19 0.19
C LEU A 28 -13.53 9.04 0.52
N GLY A 29 -13.16 9.23 1.79
CA GLY A 29 -11.82 8.98 2.27
C GLY A 29 -11.37 7.54 2.02
N ALA A 30 -12.19 6.56 2.38
CA ALA A 30 -11.91 5.14 2.14
C ALA A 30 -11.82 4.80 0.64
N LEU A 31 -12.73 5.33 -0.18
CA LEU A 31 -12.68 5.13 -1.64
C LEU A 31 -11.37 5.63 -2.23
N ILE A 32 -10.97 6.87 -1.92
CA ILE A 32 -9.74 7.47 -2.45
C ILE A 32 -8.50 6.77 -1.88
N ALA A 33 -8.51 6.40 -0.59
CA ALA A 33 -7.42 5.65 0.03
C ALA A 33 -7.23 4.25 -0.58
N SER A 34 -8.31 3.63 -1.07
CA SER A 34 -8.24 2.31 -1.73
C SER A 34 -7.68 2.38 -3.16
N LEU A 35 -7.66 3.57 -3.79
CA LEU A 35 -7.09 3.72 -5.12
C LEU A 35 -5.57 3.56 -5.06
N PRO A 36 -4.94 2.93 -6.07
CA PRO A 36 -3.50 2.73 -6.12
C PRO A 36 -2.76 4.02 -6.53
N LEU A 37 -3.07 5.16 -5.90
CA LEU A 37 -2.52 6.48 -6.24
C LEU A 37 -1.00 6.51 -6.13
N VAL A 38 -0.46 5.91 -5.06
CA VAL A 38 1.00 5.79 -4.87
C VAL A 38 1.63 4.98 -6.00
N THR A 39 1.01 3.87 -6.40
CA THR A 39 1.49 3.04 -7.53
C THR A 39 1.41 3.80 -8.84
N ILE A 40 0.32 4.51 -9.13
CA ILE A 40 0.16 5.32 -10.35
C ILE A 40 1.27 6.38 -10.43
N VAL A 41 1.48 7.14 -9.35
CA VAL A 41 2.55 8.15 -9.27
C VAL A 41 3.92 7.48 -9.47
N THR A 42 4.14 6.31 -8.87
CA THR A 42 5.40 5.56 -9.02
C THR A 42 5.64 5.10 -10.45
N LEU A 43 4.62 4.58 -11.14
CA LEU A 43 4.70 4.16 -12.54
C LEU A 43 5.02 5.33 -13.47
N ILE A 44 4.41 6.50 -13.23
CA ILE A 44 4.72 7.73 -13.97
C ILE A 44 6.19 8.09 -13.79
N TRP A 45 6.70 8.06 -12.56
CA TRP A 45 8.12 8.34 -12.31
C TRP A 45 9.06 7.32 -12.94
N LEU A 46 8.74 6.03 -12.88
CA LEU A 46 9.54 4.99 -13.55
C LEU A 46 9.60 5.23 -15.06
N HIS A 47 8.49 5.66 -15.66
CA HIS A 47 8.45 6.01 -17.08
C HIS A 47 9.28 7.27 -17.40
N LEU A 48 9.13 8.34 -16.60
CA LEU A 48 9.89 9.58 -16.75
C LEU A 48 11.39 9.38 -16.52
N ASP A 49 11.77 8.50 -15.59
CA ASP A 49 13.14 8.09 -15.31
C ASP A 49 13.65 7.05 -16.34
N GLN A 50 12.95 6.88 -17.47
CA GLN A 50 13.28 6.02 -18.61
C GLN A 50 13.62 4.58 -18.21
N GLN A 51 12.94 4.05 -17.21
CA GLN A 51 13.16 2.67 -16.78
C GLN A 51 12.64 1.68 -17.84
N PRO A 52 13.26 0.49 -17.94
CA PRO A 52 12.80 -0.54 -18.87
C PRO A 52 11.34 -0.91 -18.65
N THR A 53 10.60 -1.18 -19.72
CA THR A 53 9.18 -1.60 -19.67
C THR A 53 8.98 -2.83 -18.78
N SER A 54 9.96 -3.75 -18.76
CA SER A 54 9.93 -4.91 -17.86
C SER A 54 9.91 -4.52 -16.38
N LYS A 55 10.61 -3.46 -15.97
CA LYS A 55 10.62 -2.96 -14.59
C LYS A 55 9.29 -2.31 -14.21
N ILE A 56 8.67 -1.59 -15.15
CA ILE A 56 7.34 -0.99 -14.98
C ILE A 56 6.28 -2.10 -14.83
N ALA A 57 6.32 -3.11 -15.72
CA ALA A 57 5.42 -4.27 -15.66
C ALA A 57 5.59 -5.07 -14.37
N ASN A 58 6.83 -5.32 -13.95
CA ASN A 58 7.13 -6.02 -12.70
C ASN A 58 6.57 -5.26 -11.49
N HIS A 59 6.67 -3.93 -11.46
CA HIS A 59 6.10 -3.15 -10.37
C HIS A 59 4.59 -3.37 -10.23
N ALA A 60 3.85 -3.37 -11.35
CA ALA A 60 2.43 -3.67 -11.34
C ALA A 60 2.14 -5.13 -10.92
N TYR A 61 2.91 -6.09 -11.44
CA TYR A 61 2.77 -7.52 -11.11
C TYR A 61 2.98 -7.82 -9.63
N TYR A 62 4.07 -7.31 -9.03
CA TYR A 62 4.33 -7.51 -7.62
C TYR A 62 3.30 -6.78 -6.74
N THR A 63 2.90 -5.57 -7.11
CA THR A 63 1.86 -4.84 -6.39
C THR A 63 0.55 -5.62 -6.36
N PHE A 64 0.15 -6.25 -7.47
CA PHE A 64 -1.04 -7.10 -7.52
C PHE A 64 -0.97 -8.23 -6.48
N TRP A 65 0.14 -8.97 -6.42
CA TRP A 65 0.29 -10.04 -5.45
C TRP A 65 0.32 -9.54 -4.01
N TYR A 66 0.95 -8.39 -3.76
CA TYR A 66 1.01 -7.80 -2.42
C TYR A 66 -0.30 -7.21 -1.94
N VAL A 67 -1.24 -6.86 -2.81
CA VAL A 67 -2.58 -6.38 -2.38
C VAL A 67 -3.42 -7.52 -1.80
N ILE A 68 -3.25 -8.76 -2.27
CA ILE A 68 -4.03 -9.91 -1.78
C ILE A 68 -3.91 -10.10 -0.26
N PRO A 69 -2.71 -10.17 0.34
CA PRO A 69 -2.56 -10.31 1.79
C PRO A 69 -2.92 -9.04 2.58
N THR A 70 -3.05 -7.86 1.94
CA THR A 70 -3.45 -6.62 2.64
C THR A 70 -4.97 -6.50 2.82
N LEU A 71 -5.77 -7.07 1.90
CA LEU A 71 -7.23 -6.99 1.95
C LEU A 71 -7.86 -7.52 3.25
N PRO A 72 -7.48 -8.72 3.76
CA PRO A 72 -8.04 -9.22 5.01
C PRO A 72 -7.76 -8.28 6.20
N MET A 73 -6.63 -7.59 6.17
CA MET A 73 -6.19 -6.76 7.29
C MET A 73 -7.10 -5.54 7.48
N PHE A 74 -7.54 -4.89 6.39
CA PHE A 74 -8.49 -3.77 6.49
C PHE A 74 -9.80 -4.16 7.18
N PHE A 75 -10.20 -5.42 7.08
CA PHE A 75 -11.37 -5.96 7.77
C PHE A 75 -11.10 -6.24 9.27
N PHE A 76 -9.89 -6.66 9.64
CA PHE A 76 -9.55 -6.98 11.03
C PHE A 76 -9.25 -5.74 11.90
N PHE A 77 -8.80 -4.64 11.31
CA PHE A 77 -8.43 -3.44 12.08
C PHE A 77 -9.57 -2.86 12.94
N PRO A 78 -10.82 -2.73 12.44
CA PRO A 78 -11.96 -2.33 13.27
C PRO A 78 -12.16 -3.23 14.50
N MET A 79 -12.03 -4.56 14.34
CA MET A 79 -12.17 -5.52 15.46
C MET A 79 -11.05 -5.38 16.50
N LEU A 80 -9.85 -4.98 16.08
CA LEU A 80 -8.74 -4.68 16.99
C LEU A 80 -9.02 -3.39 17.78
N LEU A 81 -9.59 -2.36 17.14
CA LEU A 81 -9.96 -1.10 17.81
C LEU A 81 -11.07 -1.27 18.84
N GLU A 82 -11.97 -2.25 18.67
CA GLU A 82 -12.99 -2.57 19.68
C GLU A 82 -12.40 -3.14 20.98
N LYS A 83 -11.23 -3.80 20.91
CA LYS A 83 -10.63 -4.56 22.02
C LYS A 83 -9.39 -3.89 22.63
N PHE A 84 -8.70 -3.06 21.87
CA PHE A 84 -7.42 -2.48 22.23
C PHE A 84 -7.44 -0.96 22.07
N SER A 85 -6.58 -0.26 22.79
CA SER A 85 -6.33 1.16 22.51
C SER A 85 -5.77 1.34 21.08
N PHE A 86 -5.98 2.51 20.47
CA PHE A 86 -5.55 2.79 19.10
C PHE A 86 -4.09 2.39 18.83
N TRP A 87 -3.15 2.81 19.69
CA TRP A 87 -1.72 2.52 19.49
C TRP A 87 -1.42 1.04 19.59
N SER A 88 -1.99 0.33 20.56
CA SER A 88 -1.85 -1.13 20.67
C SER A 88 -2.47 -1.86 19.48
N ALA A 89 -3.67 -1.44 19.03
CA ALA A 89 -4.33 -2.00 17.85
C ALA A 89 -3.47 -1.82 16.59
N LEU A 90 -2.88 -0.63 16.41
CA LEU A 90 -1.98 -0.31 15.31
C LEU A 90 -0.71 -1.17 15.34
N THR A 91 -0.08 -1.34 16.49
CA THR A 91 1.11 -2.21 16.61
C THR A 91 0.78 -3.66 16.26
N VAL A 92 -0.30 -4.20 16.83
CA VAL A 92 -0.74 -5.58 16.53
C VAL A 92 -1.07 -5.73 15.05
N PHE A 93 -1.74 -4.75 14.45
CA PHE A 93 -2.06 -4.72 13.03
C PHE A 93 -0.79 -4.78 12.15
N VAL A 94 0.20 -3.92 12.41
CA VAL A 94 1.46 -3.89 11.65
C VAL A 94 2.23 -5.19 11.79
N VAL A 95 2.31 -5.76 13.00
CA VAL A 95 3.00 -7.03 13.24
C VAL A 95 2.29 -8.18 12.53
N ALA A 96 0.96 -8.28 12.67
CA ALA A 96 0.18 -9.31 11.98
C ALA A 96 0.29 -9.19 10.46
N MET A 97 0.37 -7.96 9.93
CA MET A 97 0.56 -7.72 8.51
C MET A 97 1.90 -8.28 8.01
N MET A 98 3.00 -8.03 8.73
CA MET A 98 4.31 -8.59 8.40
C MET A 98 4.30 -10.13 8.40
N VAL A 99 3.65 -10.74 9.40
CA VAL A 99 3.53 -12.20 9.51
C VAL A 99 2.73 -12.79 8.34
N ILE A 100 1.56 -12.22 8.03
CA ILE A 100 0.72 -12.67 6.92
C ILE A 100 1.45 -12.52 5.59
N PHE A 101 2.17 -11.43 5.38
CA PHE A 101 3.00 -11.25 4.17
C PHE A 101 4.07 -12.32 4.05
N ALA A 102 4.80 -12.61 5.14
CA ALA A 102 5.85 -13.64 5.13
C ALA A 102 5.27 -15.02 4.82
N VAL A 103 4.14 -15.38 5.45
CA VAL A 103 3.43 -16.63 5.20
C VAL A 103 2.93 -16.69 3.75
N PHE A 104 2.33 -15.61 3.25
CA PHE A 104 1.82 -15.52 1.88
C PHE A 104 2.95 -15.69 0.86
N ALA A 105 4.07 -14.98 1.03
CA ALA A 105 5.23 -15.11 0.15
C ALA A 105 5.81 -16.53 0.15
N PHE A 106 5.89 -17.17 1.33
CA PHE A 106 6.36 -18.55 1.43
C PHE A 106 5.41 -19.55 0.74
N ILE A 107 4.10 -19.34 0.86
CA ILE A 107 3.10 -20.14 0.15
C ILE A 107 3.24 -19.94 -1.36
N MET A 108 3.31 -18.68 -1.82
CA MET A 108 3.41 -18.35 -3.24
C MET A 108 4.66 -18.89 -3.91
N LYS A 109 5.78 -18.97 -3.17
CA LYS A 109 7.00 -19.62 -3.64
C LYS A 109 6.78 -21.07 -4.06
N ARG A 110 5.87 -21.80 -3.40
CA ARG A 110 5.51 -23.18 -3.77
C ARG A 110 4.74 -23.27 -5.09
N PHE A 111 4.09 -22.18 -5.50
CA PHE A 111 3.39 -22.06 -6.77
C PHE A 111 4.26 -21.43 -7.88
N GLY A 112 5.57 -21.25 -7.64
CA GLY A 112 6.51 -20.67 -8.60
C GLY A 112 6.43 -19.15 -8.72
N VAL A 113 5.71 -18.47 -7.83
CA VAL A 113 5.68 -17.00 -7.75
C VAL A 113 6.67 -16.56 -6.68
N ASP A 114 7.81 -16.03 -7.11
CA ASP A 114 8.85 -15.55 -6.21
C ASP A 114 8.58 -14.10 -5.77
N LEU A 115 8.17 -13.94 -4.52
CA LEU A 115 7.89 -12.63 -3.90
C LEU A 115 9.00 -12.22 -2.91
N LEU A 116 9.90 -13.13 -2.53
CA LEU A 116 10.96 -12.93 -1.52
C LEU A 116 12.22 -13.77 -1.79
#